data_AF-A0AAW2RPI1-F1
#
_entry.id   AF-A0AAW2RPI1-F1
#
_cell.length_a   1.000
_cell.length_b   1.000
_cell.length_c   1.000
_cell.angle_alpha   90.00
_cell.angle_beta   90.00
_cell.angle_gamma   90.00
#
_symmetry.space_group_name_H-M   'P 1'
#
loop_
_entity.id
_entity.type
_entity.pdbx_description
1 polymer ?
#
loop_
_entity_poly.entity_id
_entity_poly.type
_entity_poly.pdbx_seq_one_letter_code
_entity_poly.pdbx_strand_id
1 'polypeptide(L)'
;MLIAGDEAGVAQKEFQLSIGFPQQKLQSRRRRGSDTEFLYQKLGEVIKTDATTLNIPGTVGYTLLSKFGQLIVDIKANIPKIENVIISTQCQDDFGLSTADTLAGAHASAKRLEVTIYGIGEKAGYASLEEDFANFMK
;
A
#
# COMPACT_ATOMS: atom_id res chain seq x y z
N MET A 1 -2.14 -4.04 -13.31
CA MET A 1 -1.34 -5.22 -13.70
C MET A 1 -0.70 -5.71 -12.42
N LEU A 2 -0.89 -6.97 -12.02
CA LEU A 2 -0.11 -7.53 -10.90
C LEU A 2 1.30 -7.70 -11.44
N ILE A 3 2.22 -6.87 -10.97
CA ILE A 3 3.61 -6.95 -11.38
C ILE A 3 4.30 -7.72 -10.26
N ALA A 4 4.72 -8.95 -10.57
CA ALA A 4 5.68 -9.65 -9.72
C ALA A 4 7.00 -8.90 -9.90
N GLY A 5 7.40 -8.15 -8.86
CA GLY A 5 8.71 -7.50 -8.82
C GLY A 5 9.69 -8.51 -8.25
N ASP A 6 10.68 -8.92 -9.03
CA ASP A 6 11.83 -9.70 -8.55
C ASP A 6 12.97 -8.72 -8.28
N GLU A 7 12.80 -7.84 -7.29
CA GLU A 7 13.86 -6.88 -6.94
C GLU A 7 14.81 -7.51 -5.90
N ALA A 8 16.00 -7.85 -6.40
CA ALA A 8 17.24 -8.08 -5.67
C ALA A 8 17.31 -9.28 -4.72
N GLY A 9 17.60 -10.48 -5.27
CA GLY A 9 18.52 -11.46 -4.68
C GLY A 9 18.15 -12.10 -3.33
N VAL A 10 17.00 -11.77 -2.75
CA VAL A 10 16.41 -12.42 -1.57
C VAL A 10 15.22 -13.24 -2.08
N ALA A 11 15.09 -14.48 -1.63
CA ALA A 11 14.02 -15.41 -2.04
C ALA A 11 12.61 -14.97 -1.55
N GLN A 12 12.16 -13.76 -1.88
CA GLN A 12 10.86 -13.20 -1.57
C GLN A 12 10.12 -12.91 -2.87
N LYS A 13 8.99 -13.59 -3.09
CA LYS A 13 8.09 -13.26 -4.19
C LYS A 13 7.28 -12.04 -3.78
N GLU A 14 7.77 -10.87 -4.17
CA GLU A 14 7.06 -9.61 -3.95
C GLU A 14 6.05 -9.38 -5.06
N PHE A 15 4.79 -9.23 -4.66
CA PHE A 15 3.73 -8.85 -5.58
C PHE A 15 3.36 -7.41 -5.32
N GLN A 16 3.66 -6.56 -6.29
CA GLN A 16 3.22 -5.19 -6.31
C GLN A 16 1.88 -5.13 -7.03
N LEU A 17 0.88 -4.58 -6.34
CA LEU A 17 -0.34 -4.17 -7.00
C LEU A 17 -0.05 -2.88 -7.79
N SER A 18 0.57 -2.99 -8.97
CA SER A 18 0.76 -1.85 -9.87
C SER A 18 -0.58 -1.53 -10.55
N ILE A 19 -1.37 -0.75 -9.84
CA ILE A 19 -2.63 -0.23 -10.32
C ILE A 19 -2.34 0.92 -11.30
N GLY A 20 -2.15 0.55 -12.57
CA GLY A 20 -2.62 1.35 -13.70
C GLY A 20 -4.15 1.49 -13.76
N PHE A 21 -4.84 1.36 -12.62
CA PHE A 21 -6.20 1.83 -12.46
C PHE A 21 -6.10 3.33 -12.17
N PRO A 22 -6.66 4.22 -13.01
CA PRO A 22 -6.85 5.59 -12.59
C PRO A 22 -7.83 5.57 -11.41
N GLN A 23 -7.32 5.58 -10.19
CA GLN A 23 -8.11 5.60 -8.95
C GLN A 23 -8.91 6.90 -8.79
N GLN A 24 -8.72 7.89 -9.68
CA GLN A 24 -9.73 8.95 -9.93
C GLN A 24 -11.15 8.37 -10.10
N LYS A 25 -11.29 7.12 -10.56
CA LYS A 25 -12.58 6.45 -10.76
C LYS A 25 -13.20 5.88 -9.47
N LEU A 26 -12.40 5.60 -8.44
CA LEU A 26 -12.89 5.10 -7.15
C LEU A 26 -13.42 6.26 -6.27
N GLN A 27 -12.86 7.45 -6.43
CA GLN A 27 -13.28 8.64 -5.68
C GLN A 27 -14.42 9.43 -6.37
N SER A 28 -14.52 9.41 -7.70
CA SER A 28 -15.47 10.27 -8.45
C SER A 28 -16.86 9.66 -8.72
N ARG A 29 -17.13 8.41 -8.33
CA ARG A 29 -18.48 7.83 -8.45
C ARG A 29 -18.85 7.08 -7.18
N ARG A 30 -20.03 7.40 -6.65
CA ARG A 30 -20.71 6.65 -5.59
C ARG A 30 -20.45 5.14 -5.69
N ARG A 31 -19.80 4.59 -4.67
CA ARG A 31 -20.24 3.43 -3.88
C ARG A 31 -20.95 2.34 -4.71
N ARG A 32 -20.20 1.34 -5.17
CA ARG A 32 -20.71 -0.01 -5.47
C ARG A 32 -19.62 -1.01 -5.04
N GLY A 33 -20.01 -2.04 -4.29
CA GLY A 33 -19.10 -3.04 -3.73
C GLY A 33 -18.23 -3.76 -4.75
N SER A 34 -18.51 -3.64 -6.06
CA SER A 34 -17.78 -4.33 -7.12
C SER A 34 -16.28 -4.04 -7.16
N ASP A 35 -15.83 -2.82 -6.90
CA ASP A 35 -14.41 -2.46 -7.07
C ASP A 35 -13.57 -2.90 -5.86
N THR A 36 -14.13 -2.80 -4.65
CA THR A 36 -13.48 -3.27 -3.41
C THR A 36 -13.50 -4.80 -3.32
N GLU A 37 -14.60 -5.42 -3.73
CA GLU A 37 -14.71 -6.88 -3.81
C GLU A 37 -13.78 -7.46 -4.88
N PHE A 38 -13.65 -6.77 -6.02
CA PHE A 38 -12.65 -7.10 -7.04
C PHE A 38 -11.21 -6.96 -6.51
N LEU A 39 -10.92 -5.93 -5.70
CA LEU A 39 -9.62 -5.78 -5.04
C LEU A 39 -9.35 -6.98 -4.13
N TYR A 40 -10.26 -7.33 -3.23
CA TYR A 40 -10.08 -8.48 -2.33
C TYR A 40 -9.95 -9.80 -3.08
N GLN A 41 -10.71 -9.98 -4.15
CA GLN A 41 -10.58 -11.16 -5.01
C GLN A 41 -9.18 -11.24 -5.64
N LYS A 42 -8.67 -10.13 -6.18
CA LYS A 42 -7.34 -10.08 -6.80
C LYS A 42 -6.23 -10.29 -5.79
N LEU A 43 -6.31 -9.67 -4.62
CA LEU A 43 -5.33 -9.89 -3.55
C LEU A 43 -5.41 -11.33 -3.03
N GLY A 44 -6.60 -11.92 -2.92
CA GLY A 44 -6.79 -13.32 -2.58
C GLY A 44 -6.24 -14.30 -3.62
N GLU A 45 -6.25 -13.96 -4.91
CA GLU A 45 -5.57 -14.72 -5.96
C GLU A 45 -4.04 -14.66 -5.82
N VAL A 46 -3.48 -13.50 -5.48
CA VAL A 46 -2.03 -13.31 -5.26
C VAL A 46 -1.52 -14.11 -4.07
N ILE A 47 -2.29 -14.18 -2.99
CA ILE A 47 -1.90 -14.98 -1.81
C ILE A 47 -1.83 -16.47 -2.15
N LYS A 48 -2.62 -16.94 -3.13
CA LYS A 48 -2.54 -18.34 -3.60
C LYS A 48 -1.26 -18.63 -4.39
N THR A 49 -0.52 -17.62 -4.84
CA THR A 49 0.71 -17.78 -5.65
C THR A 49 2.01 -17.81 -4.82
N ASP A 50 1.91 -18.10 -3.51
CA ASP A 50 3.03 -18.05 -2.54
C ASP A 50 3.69 -16.67 -2.44
N ALA A 51 2.90 -15.60 -2.59
CA ALA A 51 3.38 -14.24 -2.35
C ALA A 51 3.75 -14.08 -0.86
N THR A 52 4.98 -13.65 -0.59
CA THR A 52 5.46 -13.40 0.78
C THR A 52 5.18 -11.98 1.25
N THR A 53 5.07 -11.06 0.30
CA THR A 53 4.86 -9.63 0.55
C THR A 53 3.85 -9.07 -0.44
N LEU A 54 2.93 -8.26 0.06
CA LEU A 54 1.85 -7.62 -0.68
C LEU A 54 1.96 -6.11 -0.51
N ASN A 55 2.39 -5.44 -1.57
CA ASN A 55 2.58 -3.99 -1.55
C ASN A 55 1.29 -3.26 -1.94
N ILE A 56 0.79 -2.45 -1.00
CA ILE A 56 -0.37 -1.58 -1.16
C ILE A 56 0.13 -0.13 -1.33
N PRO A 57 0.10 0.41 -2.55
CA PRO A 57 0.51 1.79 -2.77
C PRO A 57 -0.49 2.77 -2.15
N GLY A 58 0.04 3.78 -1.45
CA GLY A 58 -0.69 4.96 -1.03
C GLY A 58 -1.18 5.75 -2.24
N THR A 59 -2.46 6.08 -2.26
CA THR A 59 -3.06 6.81 -3.38
C THR A 59 -2.53 8.24 -3.46
N VAL A 60 -2.49 8.80 -4.68
CA VAL A 60 -2.39 10.25 -4.97
C VAL A 60 -3.20 11.02 -3.90
N GLY A 61 -2.52 11.81 -3.05
CA GLY A 61 -2.95 12.26 -1.70
C GLY A 61 -4.22 13.11 -1.55
N TYR A 62 -5.33 12.65 -2.15
CA TYR A 62 -6.71 13.08 -1.90
C TYR A 62 -7.44 12.18 -0.90
N THR A 63 -6.80 11.10 -0.46
CA THR A 63 -7.38 10.18 0.51
C THR A 63 -7.17 10.77 1.90
N LEU A 64 -8.27 11.02 2.62
CA LEU A 64 -8.19 11.35 4.05
C LEU A 64 -7.35 10.28 4.75
N LEU A 65 -6.39 10.69 5.57
CA LEU A 65 -5.49 9.83 6.34
C LEU A 65 -6.19 8.61 6.99
N SER A 66 -7.38 8.84 7.55
CA SER A 66 -8.22 7.80 8.17
C SER A 66 -8.69 6.71 7.20
N LYS A 67 -8.87 7.03 5.92
CA LYS A 67 -9.30 6.08 4.89
C LYS A 67 -8.17 5.15 4.46
N PHE A 68 -6.92 5.58 4.47
CA PHE A 68 -5.80 4.70 4.11
C PHE A 68 -5.57 3.64 5.18
N GLY A 69 -5.52 4.05 6.45
CA GLY A 69 -5.47 3.08 7.56
C GLY A 69 -6.68 2.13 7.54
N GLN A 70 -7.89 2.64 7.30
CA GLN A 70 -9.10 1.81 7.19
C GLN A 70 -9.01 0.80 6.03
N LEU A 71 -8.44 1.18 4.89
CA LEU A 71 -8.23 0.27 3.77
C LEU A 71 -7.35 -0.93 4.17
N ILE A 72 -6.26 -0.68 4.89
CA ILE A 72 -5.37 -1.75 5.38
C ILE A 72 -6.10 -2.66 6.39
N VAL A 73 -6.89 -2.07 7.30
CA VAL A 73 -7.75 -2.84 8.23
C VAL A 73 -8.75 -3.70 7.46
N ASP A 74 -9.42 -3.15 6.45
CA ASP A 74 -10.43 -3.85 5.68
C ASP A 74 -9.81 -4.97 4.82
N ILE A 75 -8.64 -4.74 4.22
CA ILE A 75 -7.86 -5.77 3.50
C ILE A 75 -7.57 -6.95 4.45
N LYS A 76 -7.11 -6.66 5.67
CA LYS A 76 -6.78 -7.68 6.66
C LYS A 76 -8.02 -8.42 7.18
N ALA A 77 -9.18 -7.76 7.24
CA ALA A 77 -10.42 -8.36 7.71
C ALA A 77 -11.12 -9.24 6.65
N ASN A 78 -11.00 -8.89 5.37
CA ASN A 78 -11.78 -9.51 4.30
C ASN A 78 -11.01 -10.57 3.50
N ILE A 79 -9.68 -10.63 3.61
CA ILE A 79 -8.86 -11.55 2.81
C ILE A 79 -8.37 -12.72 3.69
N PRO A 80 -8.76 -13.97 3.40
CA PRO A 80 -8.29 -15.13 4.15
C PRO A 80 -6.80 -15.38 3.89
N LYS A 81 -6.07 -15.83 4.92
CA LYS A 81 -4.62 -16.14 4.88
C LYS A 81 -3.71 -14.93 4.69
N ILE A 82 -4.24 -13.71 4.80
CA ILE A 82 -3.47 -12.46 4.75
C ILE A 82 -2.41 -12.41 5.87
N GLU A 83 -2.63 -13.12 6.99
CA GLU A 83 -1.71 -13.21 8.12
C GLU A 83 -0.37 -13.89 7.79
N ASN A 84 -0.33 -14.69 6.71
CA ASN A 84 0.89 -15.36 6.23
C ASN A 84 1.74 -14.47 5.34
N VAL A 85 1.26 -13.27 5.01
CA VAL A 85 1.89 -12.34 4.06
C VAL A 85 2.19 -11.02 4.76
N ILE A 86 3.32 -10.42 4.43
CA ILE A 86 3.69 -9.09 4.93
C ILE A 86 2.96 -8.05 4.07
N ILE A 87 2.15 -7.21 4.70
CA ILE A 87 1.60 -6.02 4.02
C ILE A 87 2.68 -4.94 4.04
N SER A 88 3.10 -4.49 2.86
CA SER A 88 3.93 -3.30 2.68
C SER A 88 3.11 -2.12 2.17
N THR A 89 3.52 -0.90 2.54
CA THR A 89 2.91 0.34 2.05
C THR A 89 3.94 1.23 1.37
N GLN A 90 3.58 1.80 0.24
CA GLN A 90 4.42 2.73 -0.52
C GLN A 90 3.62 3.98 -0.90
N CYS A 91 3.85 5.09 -0.21
CA CYS A 91 3.04 6.30 -0.37
C CYS A 91 3.77 7.37 -1.20
N GLN A 92 3.08 7.96 -2.17
CA GLN A 92 3.58 9.05 -3.02
C GLN A 92 3.31 10.41 -2.36
N ASP A 93 4.26 11.34 -2.45
CA ASP A 93 4.21 12.62 -1.72
C ASP A 93 3.61 13.79 -2.50
N ASP A 94 2.63 13.52 -3.36
CA ASP A 94 2.01 14.55 -4.23
C ASP A 94 1.42 15.76 -3.46
N PHE A 95 1.12 15.60 -2.17
CA PHE A 95 0.54 16.63 -1.31
C PHE A 95 1.26 16.84 0.04
N GLY A 96 2.47 16.30 0.22
CA GLY A 96 3.17 16.39 1.51
C GLY A 96 2.51 15.55 2.61
N LEU A 97 1.78 14.48 2.25
CA LEU A 97 1.06 13.61 3.18
C LEU A 97 1.61 12.18 3.21
N SER A 98 2.67 11.89 2.46
CA SER A 98 3.20 10.54 2.33
C SER A 98 3.64 9.93 3.66
N THR A 99 4.38 10.68 4.49
CA THR A 99 4.80 10.30 5.85
C THR A 99 3.57 9.98 6.72
N ALA A 100 2.53 10.82 6.67
CA ALA A 100 1.32 10.58 7.44
C ALA A 100 0.61 9.29 6.98
N ASP A 101 0.40 9.12 5.67
CA ASP A 101 -0.25 7.93 5.12
C ASP A 101 0.54 6.64 5.42
N THR A 102 1.88 6.69 5.34
CA THR A 102 2.74 5.57 5.71
C THR A 102 2.59 5.20 7.18
N LEU A 103 2.58 6.19 8.09
CA LEU A 103 2.35 5.95 9.52
C LEU A 103 0.94 5.41 9.78
N ALA A 104 -0.10 5.90 9.08
CA ALA A 104 -1.45 5.35 9.20
C ALA A 104 -1.52 3.89 8.76
N GLY A 105 -0.79 3.52 7.70
CA GLY A 105 -0.62 2.14 7.28
C GLY A 105 0.07 1.28 8.35
N ALA A 106 1.15 1.79 8.93
CA ALA A 106 1.87 1.11 10.01
C ALA A 106 0.97 0.87 11.24
N HIS A 107 0.22 1.88 11.68
CA HIS A 107 -0.75 1.76 12.76
C HIS A 107 -1.87 0.75 12.43
N ALA A 108 -2.23 0.61 11.15
CA ALA A 108 -3.21 -0.35 10.66
C ALA A 108 -2.66 -1.77 10.47
N SER A 109 -1.47 -2.09 10.99
CA SER A 109 -0.78 -3.39 10.89
C SER A 109 0.04 -3.64 9.60
N ALA A 110 0.34 -2.61 8.80
CA ALA A 110 1.41 -2.77 7.81
C ALA A 110 2.73 -3.02 8.54
N LYS A 111 3.48 -4.03 8.09
CA LYS A 111 4.72 -4.48 8.76
C LYS A 111 5.97 -4.07 8.00
N ARG A 112 5.83 -3.57 6.77
CA ARG A 112 6.92 -3.08 5.93
C ARG A 112 6.51 -1.73 5.36
N LEU A 113 7.43 -0.77 5.40
CA LEU A 113 7.22 0.57 4.87
C LEU A 113 8.24 0.76 3.76
N GLU A 114 7.76 1.04 2.56
CA GLU A 114 8.59 1.34 1.41
C GLU A 114 8.73 2.85 1.30
N VAL A 115 9.94 3.30 1.61
CA VAL A 115 10.32 4.70 1.77
C VAL A 115 11.63 4.94 1.03
N THR A 116 11.92 6.20 0.74
CA THR A 116 13.18 6.58 0.08
C THR A 116 13.99 7.56 0.92
N ILE A 117 15.31 7.52 0.75
CA ILE A 117 16.21 8.49 1.39
C ILE A 117 15.84 9.89 0.88
N TYR A 118 15.58 10.81 1.79
CA TYR A 118 15.08 12.16 1.51
C TYR A 118 13.76 12.23 0.72
N GLY A 119 12.98 11.14 0.66
CA GLY A 119 11.72 11.12 -0.08
C GLY A 119 11.89 11.23 -1.61
N ILE A 120 13.09 11.02 -2.15
CA ILE A 120 13.35 11.12 -3.59
C ILE A 120 12.58 10.05 -4.36
N GLY A 121 11.92 10.44 -5.45
CA GLY A 121 11.09 9.54 -6.24
C GLY A 121 10.47 10.19 -7.47
N GLU A 122 9.59 9.46 -8.15
CA GLU A 122 8.81 10.01 -9.26
C GLU A 122 7.81 11.07 -8.78
N LYS A 123 7.49 12.03 -9.65
CA LYS A 123 6.63 13.19 -9.36
C LYS A 123 7.14 14.01 -8.17
N ALA A 124 6.34 14.20 -7.13
CA ALA A 124 6.71 14.94 -5.93
C ALA A 124 7.57 14.13 -4.95
N GLY A 125 7.79 12.84 -5.22
CA GLY A 125 8.58 11.95 -4.36
C GLY A 125 7.75 10.88 -3.65
N TYR A 126 8.37 10.22 -2.67
CA TYR A 126 7.78 9.21 -1.80
C TYR A 126 7.96 9.62 -0.33
N ALA A 127 7.39 8.85 0.59
CA ALA A 127 7.65 9.01 2.01
C ALA A 127 9.16 8.97 2.32
N SER A 128 9.62 9.95 3.11
CA SER A 128 11.01 10.05 3.54
C SER A 128 11.29 9.06 4.67
N LEU A 129 12.33 8.25 4.49
CA LEU A 129 12.82 7.32 5.50
C LEU A 129 13.13 8.02 6.82
N GLU A 130 13.78 9.18 6.73
CA GLU A 130 14.22 9.96 7.89
C GLU A 130 13.03 10.49 8.68
N GLU A 131 11.99 10.97 7.99
CA GLU A 131 10.77 11.46 8.64
C GLU A 131 9.99 10.33 9.31
N ASP A 132 9.76 9.22 8.61
CA ASP A 132 9.05 8.07 9.18
C ASP A 132 9.81 7.50 10.38
N PHE A 133 11.12 7.31 10.26
CA PHE A 133 11.97 6.83 11.35
C PHE A 133 11.94 7.76 12.55
N ALA A 134 12.02 9.07 12.34
CA ALA A 134 11.96 10.05 13.42
C ALA A 134 10.60 10.05 14.16
N ASN A 135 9.51 9.68 13.48
CA ASN A 135 8.20 9.56 14.11
C ASN A 135 8.03 8.27 14.92
N PHE A 136 8.66 7.15 14.52
CA PHE A 136 8.65 5.91 15.32
C PHE A 136 9.46 5.99 16.62
N MET A 137 10.45 6.89 16.66
CA MET A 137 11.32 7.06 17.82
C MET A 137 10.74 8.00 18.89
N LYS A 138 9.58 8.61 18.64
CA LYS A 138 8.86 9.48 19.58
C LYS A 138 7.81 8.70 20.35
#